data_AF-A0A0N4UBU3-F1
#
_entry.id   AF-A0A0N4UBU3-F1
#
_cell.length_a   1.000
_cell.length_b   1.000
_cell.length_c   1.000
_cell.angle_alpha   90.00
_cell.angle_beta   90.00
_cell.angle_gamma   90.00
#
_symmetry.space_group_name_H-M   'P 1'
#
loop_
_entity.id
_entity.type
_entity.pdbx_description
1 polymer ?
#
loop_
_entity_poly.entity_id
_entity_poly.type
_entity_poly.pdbx_seq_one_letter_code
_entity_poly.pdbx_strand_id
1 'polypeptide(L)'
;MDESDSNFNGTAPPQHLLSDYIEMAYLIIVIILGTPLNIYILIKLFKKLQKSGSDAIKIGFLILKINLNISDLLILLLLAFGKLCWLATYEWKANELACKIFNFLSMLTLYISSNIVVCIALDRFRNVLSASKIRRKSNFVRIIVTVSWILALLWSIPQLYVWETVNVYPEWPGGWIQCSDIC
;
A
#
# COMPACT_ATOMS: atom_id res chain seq x y z
N MET A 1 16.13 -7.25 34.97
CA MET A 1 15.41 -8.54 34.88
C MET A 1 14.14 -8.29 35.66
N ASP A 2 13.18 -7.66 34.98
CA ASP A 2 11.95 -7.24 35.63
C ASP A 2 11.00 -8.44 35.65
N GLU A 3 10.29 -8.56 36.76
CA GLU A 3 9.46 -9.67 37.23
C GLU A 3 8.21 -9.95 36.36
N SER A 4 8.17 -9.43 35.14
CA SER A 4 7.08 -9.59 34.17
C SER A 4 7.11 -10.93 33.43
N ASP A 5 8.24 -11.63 33.41
CA ASP A 5 8.36 -12.86 32.60
C ASP A 5 7.65 -14.08 33.22
N SER A 6 7.35 -14.10 34.52
CA SER A 6 6.77 -15.28 35.18
C SER A 6 5.26 -15.27 35.38
N ASN A 7 4.58 -14.13 35.17
CA ASN A 7 3.10 -14.05 35.25
C ASN A 7 2.41 -14.07 33.88
N PHE A 8 3.17 -14.15 32.78
CA PHE A 8 2.63 -14.42 31.46
C PHE A 8 2.29 -15.92 31.34
N ASN A 9 1.38 -16.41 32.19
CA ASN A 9 0.52 -17.49 31.75
C ASN A 9 -0.11 -16.97 30.46
N GLY A 10 0.14 -17.63 29.33
CA GLY A 10 -0.34 -17.25 28.00
C GLY A 10 -1.87 -17.33 27.87
N THR A 11 -2.58 -16.62 28.73
CA THR A 11 -4.04 -16.54 28.83
C THR A 11 -4.53 -15.12 28.59
N ALA A 12 -3.63 -14.14 28.42
CA ALA A 12 -3.97 -12.75 28.22
C ALA A 12 -3.34 -12.18 26.92
N PRO A 13 -4.06 -11.32 26.19
CA PRO A 13 -3.53 -10.57 25.07
C PRO A 13 -2.28 -9.75 25.44
N PRO A 14 -1.35 -9.54 24.48
CA PRO A 14 -0.24 -8.63 24.68
C PRO A 14 -0.71 -7.19 24.96
N GLN A 15 0.15 -6.40 25.60
CA GLN A 15 -0.06 -4.97 25.83
C GLN A 15 0.78 -4.15 24.86
N HIS A 16 0.33 -2.93 24.55
CA HIS A 16 1.07 -2.00 23.67
C HIS A 16 2.48 -1.73 24.16
N LEU A 17 3.44 -1.85 23.24
CA LEU A 17 4.84 -1.50 23.48
C LEU A 17 5.11 -0.05 23.08
N LEU A 18 6.23 0.52 23.55
CA LEU A 18 6.69 1.84 23.10
C LEU A 18 6.84 1.91 21.56
N SER A 19 7.26 0.80 20.94
CA SER A 19 7.35 0.67 19.49
C SER A 19 5.99 0.88 18.80
N ASP A 20 4.91 0.35 19.38
CA ASP A 20 3.56 0.49 18.83
C ASP A 20 3.11 1.95 18.88
N TYR A 21 3.40 2.67 19.96
CA TYR A 21 3.10 4.10 20.06
C TYR A 21 3.91 4.94 19.07
N ILE A 22 5.20 4.63 18.89
CA ILE A 22 6.05 5.31 17.90
C ILE A 22 5.50 5.07 16.49
N GLU A 23 5.13 3.83 16.18
CA GLU A 23 4.56 3.48 14.89
C GLU A 23 3.21 4.16 14.64
N MET A 24 2.29 4.17 15.61
CA MET A 24 1.03 4.89 15.50
C MET A 24 1.26 6.38 15.23
N ALA A 25 2.16 7.02 15.99
CA ALA A 25 2.49 8.43 15.80
C ALA A 25 3.05 8.69 14.39
N TYR A 26 3.95 7.84 13.90
CA TYR A 26 4.49 7.91 12.55
C TYR A 26 3.38 7.76 11.48
N LEU A 27 2.52 6.75 11.60
CA LEU A 27 1.41 6.52 10.67
C LEU A 27 0.43 7.69 10.65
N ILE A 28 0.07 8.24 11.81
CA ILE A 28 -0.81 9.42 11.92
C ILE A 28 -0.20 10.61 11.19
N ILE A 29 1.08 10.91 11.43
CA ILE A 29 1.78 12.03 10.79
C ILE A 29 1.79 11.84 9.26
N VAL A 30 2.16 10.64 8.79
CA VAL A 30 2.25 10.34 7.35
C VAL A 30 0.87 10.37 6.68
N ILE A 31 -0.19 9.91 7.34
CA ILE A 31 -1.56 9.99 6.81
C ILE A 31 -2.04 11.45 6.74
N ILE A 32 -1.89 12.22 7.83
CA ILE A 32 -2.36 13.61 7.92
C ILE A 32 -1.62 14.52 6.94
N LEU A 33 -0.32 14.34 6.76
CA LEU A 33 0.46 15.16 5.82
C LEU A 33 0.41 14.60 4.40
N GLY A 34 0.60 13.29 4.26
CA GLY A 34 0.71 12.63 2.96
C GLY A 34 -0.58 12.68 2.17
N THR A 35 -1.74 12.47 2.79
CA THR A 35 -3.02 12.41 2.08
C THR A 35 -3.39 13.73 1.39
N PRO A 36 -3.44 14.88 2.09
CA PRO A 36 -3.77 16.15 1.44
C PRO A 36 -2.71 16.58 0.42
N LEU A 37 -1.42 16.35 0.69
CA LEU A 37 -0.34 16.67 -0.26
C LEU A 37 -0.45 15.85 -1.54
N ASN A 38 -0.69 14.54 -1.43
CA ASN A 38 -0.85 13.69 -2.60
C ASN A 38 -2.14 14.03 -3.37
N ILE A 39 -3.28 14.27 -2.70
CA ILE A 39 -4.50 14.73 -3.37
C ILE A 39 -4.26 16.03 -4.14
N TYR A 40 -3.60 17.01 -3.52
CA TYR A 40 -3.26 18.28 -4.17
C TYR A 40 -2.38 18.08 -5.41
N ILE A 41 -1.31 17.27 -5.28
CA ILE A 41 -0.41 16.95 -6.39
C ILE A 41 -1.17 16.23 -7.51
N LEU A 42 -2.04 15.27 -7.16
CA LEU A 42 -2.83 14.51 -8.11
C LEU A 42 -3.73 15.43 -8.95
N ILE A 43 -4.49 16.31 -8.31
CA ILE A 43 -5.34 17.30 -8.99
C ILE A 43 -4.50 18.19 -9.92
N LYS A 44 -3.34 18.66 -9.46
CA LYS A 44 -2.42 19.48 -10.25
C LYS A 44 -1.89 18.73 -11.47
N LEU A 45 -1.54 17.45 -11.32
CA LEU A 45 -1.05 16.61 -12.41
C LEU A 45 -2.15 16.30 -13.42
N PHE A 46 -3.37 15.99 -12.98
CA PHE A 46 -4.52 15.79 -13.87
C PHE A 46 -4.85 17.06 -14.68
N LYS A 47 -4.90 18.22 -14.03
CA LYS A 47 -5.10 19.51 -14.73
C LYS A 47 -3.98 19.78 -15.75
N LYS A 48 -2.74 19.42 -15.42
CA LYS A 48 -1.59 19.54 -16.33
C LYS A 48 -1.69 18.56 -17.51
N LEU A 49 -2.18 17.34 -17.28
CA LEU A 49 -2.39 16.35 -18.32
C LEU A 49 -3.48 16.81 -19.30
N GLN A 50 -4.60 17.36 -18.81
CA GLN A 50 -5.68 17.90 -19.64
C GLN A 50 -5.23 19.08 -20.52
N LYS A 51 -4.32 19.91 -20.00
CA LYS A 51 -3.74 21.05 -20.74
C LYS A 51 -2.54 20.67 -21.60
N SER A 52 -2.05 19.43 -21.50
CA SER A 52 -0.91 18.99 -22.30
C SER A 52 -1.36 18.78 -23.74
N GLY A 53 -0.74 19.51 -24.68
CA GLY A 53 -0.92 19.25 -26.12
C GLY A 53 -0.35 17.88 -26.55
N SER A 54 -0.17 17.67 -27.85
CA SER A 54 0.23 16.38 -28.45
C SER A 54 1.67 15.89 -28.17
N ASP A 55 2.35 16.42 -27.15
CA ASP A 55 3.69 16.01 -26.77
C ASP A 55 3.65 14.68 -26.00
N ALA A 56 3.80 13.58 -26.76
CA ALA A 56 3.74 12.22 -26.24
C ALA A 56 4.77 11.94 -25.12
N ILE A 57 5.92 12.63 -25.13
CA ILE A 57 6.96 12.47 -24.10
C ILE A 57 6.48 13.05 -22.78
N LYS A 58 5.97 14.29 -22.81
CA LYS A 58 5.42 14.95 -21.63
C LYS A 58 4.21 14.19 -21.08
N ILE A 59 3.31 13.73 -21.96
CA ILE A 59 2.14 12.93 -21.56
C ILE A 59 2.56 11.63 -20.88
N GLY A 60 3.51 10.89 -21.45
CA GLY A 60 4.01 9.65 -20.84
C GLY A 60 4.57 9.89 -19.43
N PHE A 61 5.40 10.92 -19.28
CA PHE A 61 5.94 11.29 -17.97
C PHE A 61 4.84 11.69 -16.96
N LEU A 62 3.82 12.43 -17.40
CA LEU A 62 2.68 12.79 -16.55
C LEU A 62 1.87 11.56 -16.12
N ILE A 63 1.65 10.60 -17.02
CA ILE A 63 0.94 9.34 -16.69
C ILE A 63 1.69 8.56 -15.62
N LEU A 64 3.01 8.42 -15.73
CA LEU A 64 3.83 7.73 -14.73
C LEU A 64 3.74 8.42 -13.36
N LYS A 65 3.84 9.76 -13.34
CA LYS A 65 3.71 10.53 -12.09
C LYS A 65 2.32 10.44 -11.47
N ILE A 66 1.28 10.43 -12.28
CA ILE A 66 -0.10 10.25 -11.79
C ILE A 66 -0.27 8.87 -11.17
N ASN A 67 0.22 7.82 -11.82
CA ASN A 67 0.13 6.46 -11.28
C ASN A 67 0.95 6.28 -10.00
N LEU A 68 2.13 6.90 -9.91
CA LEU A 68 2.93 6.91 -8.68
C LEU A 68 2.13 7.56 -7.55
N ASN A 69 1.55 8.74 -7.81
CA ASN A 69 0.79 9.46 -6.81
C ASN A 69 -0.52 8.75 -6.40
N ILE A 70 -1.19 8.07 -7.35
CA ILE A 70 -2.34 7.19 -7.05
C ILE A 70 -1.89 6.05 -6.14
N SER A 71 -0.76 5.41 -6.43
CA SER A 71 -0.23 4.34 -5.58
C SER A 71 0.12 4.83 -4.18
N ASP A 72 0.67 6.04 -4.05
CA ASP A 72 0.95 6.66 -2.74
C ASP A 72 -0.34 6.90 -1.95
N LEU A 73 -1.41 7.38 -2.59
CA LEU A 73 -2.72 7.53 -1.94
C LEU A 73 -3.32 6.20 -1.51
N LEU A 74 -3.18 5.16 -2.33
CA LEU A 74 -3.63 3.82 -1.95
C LEU A 74 -2.83 3.32 -0.73
N ILE A 75 -1.51 3.55 -0.66
CA ILE A 75 -0.68 3.16 0.50
C ILE A 75 -1.21 3.86 1.75
N LEU A 76 -1.47 5.16 1.65
CA LEU A 76 -1.95 5.96 2.78
C LEU A 76 -3.35 5.52 3.25
N LEU A 77 -4.28 5.35 2.32
CA LEU A 77 -5.69 5.13 2.63
C LEU A 77 -6.05 3.68 2.95
N LEU A 78 -5.36 2.71 2.33
CA LEU A 78 -5.66 1.29 2.52
C LEU A 78 -4.70 0.67 3.53
N LEU A 79 -3.39 0.70 3.23
CA LEU A 79 -2.39 0.04 4.06
C LEU A 79 -2.15 0.80 5.38
N ALA A 80 -1.72 2.06 5.31
CA ALA A 80 -1.32 2.82 6.51
C ALA A 80 -2.51 3.06 7.44
N PHE A 81 -3.66 3.47 6.90
CA PHE A 81 -4.87 3.66 7.69
C PHE A 81 -5.38 2.35 8.30
N GLY A 82 -5.45 1.26 7.54
CA GLY A 82 -5.87 -0.03 8.09
C GLY A 82 -4.90 -0.56 9.16
N LYS A 83 -3.59 -0.39 8.95
CA LYS A 83 -2.57 -0.72 9.96
C LYS A 83 -2.73 0.13 11.23
N LEU A 84 -2.98 1.43 11.08
CA LEU A 84 -3.26 2.32 12.22
C LEU A 84 -4.51 1.88 12.99
N CYS A 85 -5.58 1.51 12.28
CA CYS A 85 -6.79 0.98 12.93
C CYS A 85 -6.48 -0.28 13.75
N TRP A 86 -5.76 -1.24 13.16
CA TRP A 86 -5.37 -2.47 13.86
C TRP A 86 -4.48 -2.19 15.07
N LEU A 87 -3.50 -1.29 14.95
CA LEU A 87 -2.59 -0.94 16.04
C LEU A 87 -3.31 -0.18 17.17
N ALA A 88 -4.30 0.64 16.83
CA ALA A 88 -5.12 1.37 17.78
C ALA A 88 -6.08 0.45 18.56
N THR A 89 -6.63 -0.59 17.91
CA THR A 89 -7.53 -1.55 18.57
C THR A 89 -6.79 -2.71 19.22
N TYR A 90 -5.61 -3.05 18.73
CA TYR A 90 -4.82 -4.23 19.08
C TYR A 90 -5.58 -5.56 18.88
N GLU A 91 -6.66 -5.52 18.10
CA GLU A 91 -7.52 -6.66 17.78
C GLU A 91 -8.15 -6.46 16.40
N TRP A 92 -8.38 -7.56 15.69
CA TRP A 92 -9.12 -7.56 14.44
C TRP A 92 -10.62 -7.60 14.71
N LYS A 93 -11.27 -6.43 14.70
CA LYS A 93 -12.71 -6.29 14.99
C LYS A 93 -13.64 -6.68 13.83
N ALA A 94 -13.12 -6.87 12.62
CA ALA A 94 -13.93 -7.17 11.44
C ALA A 94 -14.02 -8.69 11.20
N ASN A 95 -14.77 -9.10 10.16
CA ASN A 95 -14.89 -10.51 9.80
C ASN A 95 -13.66 -11.02 9.00
N GLU A 96 -13.64 -12.32 8.75
CA GLU A 96 -12.59 -12.98 7.97
C GLU A 96 -12.46 -12.44 6.54
N LEU A 97 -13.58 -12.15 5.87
CA LEU A 97 -13.57 -11.59 4.52
C LEU A 97 -12.85 -10.24 4.49
N ALA A 98 -13.10 -9.37 5.48
CA ALA A 98 -12.40 -8.10 5.60
C ALA A 98 -10.90 -8.29 5.86
N CYS A 99 -10.50 -9.32 6.63
CA CYS A 99 -9.09 -9.66 6.90
C CYS A 99 -8.37 -10.04 5.58
N LYS A 100 -8.98 -10.91 4.78
CA LYS A 100 -8.50 -11.28 3.44
C LYS A 100 -8.41 -10.10 2.49
N ILE A 101 -9.46 -9.27 2.44
CA ILE A 101 -9.50 -8.08 1.57
C ILE A 101 -8.45 -7.06 1.99
N PHE A 102 -8.28 -6.79 3.29
CA PHE A 102 -7.30 -5.85 3.79
C PHE A 102 -5.87 -6.24 3.39
N ASN A 103 -5.50 -7.50 3.60
CA ASN A 103 -4.17 -7.99 3.22
C ASN A 103 -3.97 -8.03 1.70
N PHE A 104 -4.99 -8.42 0.94
CA PHE A 104 -4.99 -8.31 -0.52
C PHE A 104 -4.74 -6.88 -1.00
N LEU A 105 -5.50 -5.91 -0.49
CA LEU A 105 -5.39 -4.50 -0.89
C LEU A 105 -4.06 -3.88 -0.45
N SER A 106 -3.58 -4.26 0.73
CA SER A 106 -2.28 -3.86 1.25
C SER A 106 -1.15 -4.32 0.32
N MET A 107 -1.14 -5.60 -0.04
CA MET A 107 -0.11 -6.15 -0.93
C MET A 107 -0.22 -5.60 -2.35
N LEU A 108 -1.44 -5.48 -2.86
CA LEU A 108 -1.72 -4.89 -4.18
C LEU A 108 -1.10 -3.51 -4.31
N THR A 109 -1.33 -2.69 -3.30
CA THR A 109 -0.89 -1.31 -3.26
C THR A 109 0.65 -1.20 -3.22
N LEU A 110 1.32 -2.06 -2.44
CA LEU A 110 2.78 -2.14 -2.40
C LEU A 110 3.37 -2.59 -3.74
N TYR A 111 2.76 -3.60 -4.38
CA TYR A 111 3.19 -4.07 -5.70
C TYR A 111 2.97 -3.01 -6.79
N ILE A 112 1.84 -2.29 -6.78
CA ILE A 112 1.62 -1.19 -7.74
C ILE A 112 2.72 -0.15 -7.57
N SER A 113 3.01 0.31 -6.35
CA SER A 113 4.03 1.33 -6.10
C SER A 113 5.41 0.89 -6.62
N SER A 114 5.84 -0.32 -6.25
CA SER A 114 7.10 -0.91 -6.72
C SER A 114 7.16 -1.01 -8.25
N ASN A 115 6.11 -1.55 -8.88
CA ASN A 115 6.05 -1.73 -10.33
C ASN A 115 6.05 -0.38 -11.08
N ILE A 116 5.42 0.66 -10.54
CA ILE A 116 5.44 2.00 -11.14
C ILE A 116 6.85 2.61 -11.05
N VAL A 117 7.58 2.41 -9.95
CA VAL A 117 8.99 2.84 -9.86
C VAL A 117 9.85 2.12 -10.91
N VAL A 118 9.65 0.82 -11.11
CA VAL A 118 10.30 0.06 -12.20
C VAL A 118 9.95 0.64 -13.57
N CYS A 119 8.67 0.97 -13.82
CA CYS A 119 8.25 1.62 -15.06
C CYS A 119 8.95 2.96 -15.29
N ILE A 120 9.11 3.78 -14.25
CA ILE A 120 9.83 5.05 -14.31
C ILE A 120 11.31 4.81 -14.67
N ALA A 121 11.94 3.81 -14.05
CA ALA A 121 13.32 3.45 -14.34
C ALA A 121 13.49 2.98 -15.80
N LEU A 122 12.61 2.10 -16.28
CA LEU A 122 12.60 1.63 -17.67
C LEU A 122 12.37 2.77 -18.67
N ASP A 123 11.48 3.71 -18.34
CA ASP A 123 11.25 4.88 -19.17
C ASP A 123 12.50 5.76 -19.28
N ARG A 124 13.16 6.05 -18.15
CA ARG A 124 14.40 6.82 -18.12
C ARG A 124 15.52 6.13 -18.89
N PHE A 125 15.71 4.83 -18.67
CA PHE A 125 16.72 4.04 -19.37
C PHE A 125 16.50 4.09 -20.88
N ARG A 126 15.26 3.91 -21.33
CA ARG A 126 14.91 4.01 -22.75
C ARG A 126 15.15 5.41 -23.31
N ASN A 127 14.81 6.48 -22.57
CA ASN A 127 15.02 7.86 -23.01
C ASN A 127 16.52 8.18 -23.19
N VAL A 128 17.38 7.63 -22.33
CA VAL A 128 18.85 7.75 -22.47
C VAL A 128 19.33 7.02 -23.72
N LEU A 129 18.94 5.76 -23.90
CA LEU A 129 19.39 4.95 -25.03
C LEU A 129 18.84 5.41 -26.38
N SER A 130 17.61 5.94 -26.39
CA SER A 130 16.89 6.31 -27.62
C SER A 130 16.96 7.79 -27.93
N ALA A 131 17.84 8.56 -27.27
CA ALA A 131 17.96 10.02 -27.46
C ALA A 131 18.10 10.43 -28.95
N SER A 132 18.60 9.53 -29.80
CA SER A 132 18.76 9.73 -31.25
C SER A 132 17.71 9.01 -32.13
N LYS A 133 17.01 7.98 -31.64
CA LYS A 133 16.17 7.10 -32.48
C LYS A 133 14.68 7.40 -32.31
N ILE A 134 14.24 8.33 -33.14
CA ILE A 134 12.88 8.77 -33.43
C ILE A 134 11.82 7.66 -33.35
N ARG A 135 10.65 8.05 -32.80
CA ARG A 135 9.36 7.33 -32.66
C ARG A 135 9.20 6.51 -31.38
N ARG A 136 9.09 7.23 -30.26
CA ARG A 136 8.43 6.71 -29.05
C ARG A 136 7.01 6.27 -29.46
N LYS A 137 6.70 4.98 -29.32
CA LYS A 137 5.31 4.51 -29.47
C LYS A 137 4.49 5.26 -28.41
N SER A 138 3.57 6.13 -28.83
CA SER A 138 2.71 6.93 -27.94
C SER A 138 2.07 6.07 -26.83
N ASN A 139 1.84 4.80 -27.13
CA ASN A 139 1.17 3.86 -26.24
C ASN A 139 2.11 3.08 -25.30
N PHE A 140 3.43 3.14 -25.45
CA PHE A 140 4.35 2.31 -24.66
C PHE A 140 4.19 2.50 -23.16
N VAL A 141 4.18 3.76 -22.71
CA VAL A 141 4.02 4.08 -21.27
C VAL A 141 2.68 3.58 -20.75
N ARG A 142 1.61 3.72 -21.55
CA ARG A 142 0.29 3.21 -21.18
C ARG A 142 0.32 1.69 -21.02
N ILE A 143 0.96 0.97 -21.95
CA ILE A 143 1.08 -0.49 -21.92
C ILE A 143 1.84 -0.95 -20.67
N ILE A 144 3.03 -0.40 -20.39
CA ILE A 144 3.82 -0.85 -19.23
C ILE A 144 3.12 -0.56 -17.90
N VAL A 145 2.40 0.57 -17.81
CA VAL A 145 1.58 0.89 -16.64
C VAL A 145 0.45 -0.12 -16.52
N THR A 146 -0.32 -0.38 -17.58
CA THR A 146 -1.40 -1.38 -17.54
C THR A 146 -0.88 -2.76 -17.13
N VAL A 147 0.24 -3.21 -17.72
CA VAL A 147 0.88 -4.48 -17.35
C VAL A 147 1.30 -4.48 -15.87
N SER A 148 1.83 -3.37 -15.37
CA SER A 148 2.23 -3.23 -13.97
C SER A 148 1.07 -3.41 -12.99
N TRP A 149 -0.09 -2.83 -13.31
CA TRP A 149 -1.31 -3.00 -12.52
C TRP A 149 -1.82 -4.45 -12.58
N ILE A 150 -1.84 -5.06 -13.77
CA ILE A 150 -2.25 -6.46 -13.93
C ILE A 150 -1.34 -7.39 -13.12
N LEU A 151 -0.02 -7.24 -13.22
CA LEU A 151 0.93 -8.06 -12.46
C LEU A 151 0.77 -7.87 -10.95
N ALA A 152 0.56 -6.63 -10.48
CA ALA A 152 0.31 -6.38 -9.07
C ALA A 152 -0.98 -7.05 -8.58
N LEU A 153 -2.05 -7.01 -9.37
CA LEU A 153 -3.29 -7.73 -9.09
C LEU A 153 -3.06 -9.23 -8.99
N LEU A 154 -2.45 -9.83 -10.02
CA LEU A 154 -2.20 -11.26 -10.07
C LEU A 154 -1.36 -11.74 -8.87
N TRP A 155 -0.29 -11.01 -8.52
CA TRP A 155 0.59 -11.41 -7.41
C TRP A 155 0.00 -11.16 -6.04
N SER A 156 -1.07 -10.36 -5.94
CA SER A 156 -1.79 -10.15 -4.68
C SER A 156 -2.85 -11.20 -4.41
N ILE A 157 -3.33 -11.92 -5.44
CA ILE A 157 -4.39 -12.94 -5.31
C ILE A 157 -4.14 -13.95 -4.18
N PRO A 158 -2.91 -14.49 -3.96
CA PRO A 158 -2.67 -15.43 -2.86
C PRO A 158 -3.09 -14.91 -1.47
N GLN A 159 -3.05 -13.59 -1.24
CA GLN A 159 -3.47 -12.98 0.01
C GLN A 159 -4.97 -13.19 0.34
N LEU A 160 -5.79 -13.52 -0.66
CA LEU A 160 -7.21 -13.85 -0.44
C LEU A 160 -7.42 -15.25 0.16
N TYR A 161 -6.39 -16.10 0.14
CA TYR A 161 -6.47 -17.49 0.58
C TYR A 161 -5.62 -17.78 1.82
N VAL A 162 -4.57 -17.00 2.04
CA VAL A 162 -3.59 -17.23 3.12
C VAL A 162 -4.05 -16.67 4.47
N TRP A 163 -4.87 -15.62 4.49
CA TRP A 163 -5.24 -14.93 5.73
C TRP A 163 -6.58 -15.41 6.28
N GLU A 164 -6.65 -15.57 7.60
CA GLU A 164 -7.87 -15.96 8.32
C GLU A 164 -7.98 -15.24 9.67
N THR A 165 -9.17 -15.29 10.28
CA THR A 165 -9.37 -14.75 11.63
C THR A 165 -9.23 -15.84 12.66
N VAL A 166 -8.29 -15.69 13.57
CA VAL A 166 -7.98 -16.65 14.63
C VAL A 166 -8.27 -16.04 15.99
N ASN A 167 -8.99 -16.76 16.85
CA ASN A 167 -9.16 -16.38 18.25
C ASN A 167 -8.01 -16.97 19.06
N VAL A 168 -6.99 -16.15 19.35
CA VAL A 168 -5.76 -16.61 20.00
C VAL A 168 -5.96 -16.82 21.50
N TYR A 169 -6.82 -16.01 22.14
CA TYR A 169 -7.17 -16.14 23.56
C TYR A 169 -8.68 -16.34 23.71
N PRO A 170 -9.20 -17.56 23.51
CA PRO A 170 -10.64 -17.83 23.60
C PRO A 170 -11.19 -17.72 25.03
N GLU A 171 -10.34 -17.86 26.05
CA GLU A 171 -10.69 -17.69 27.46
C GLU A 171 -10.76 -16.23 27.88
N TRP A 172 -10.18 -15.31 27.10
CA TRP A 172 -10.24 -13.88 27.38
C TRP A 172 -11.68 -13.36 27.21
N PRO A 173 -12.19 -12.44 28.06
CA PRO A 173 -13.56 -11.94 27.93
C PRO A 173 -13.85 -11.36 26.54
N GLY A 174 -14.74 -12.01 25.79
CA GLY A 174 -15.08 -11.64 24.40
C GLY A 174 -14.21 -12.29 23.32
N GLY A 175 -13.19 -13.06 23.70
CA GLY A 175 -12.15 -13.57 22.82
C GLY A 175 -11.18 -12.46 22.37
N TRP A 176 -10.01 -12.84 21.89
CA TRP A 176 -9.07 -11.90 21.27
C TRP A 176 -8.73 -12.38 19.87
N ILE A 177 -9.36 -11.74 18.88
CA ILE A 177 -9.33 -12.16 17.48
C ILE A 177 -8.24 -11.39 16.74
N GLN A 178 -7.45 -12.12 15.96
CA GLN A 178 -6.42 -11.57 15.08
C GLN A 178 -6.66 -11.99 13.64
N CYS A 179 -6.18 -11.17 12.72
CA CYS A 179 -6.06 -11.52 11.30
C CYS A 179 -4.63 -12.03 11.09
N SER A 180 -4.47 -13.34 10.89
CA SER A 180 -3.18 -14.02 10.79
C SER A 180 -3.10 -14.84 9.51
N ASP A 181 -1.89 -15.08 9.01
CA ASP A 181 -1.64 -16.11 8.02
C ASP A 181 -1.70 -17.51 8.67
N ILE A 182 -2.08 -18.51 7.86
CA ILE A 182 -2.25 -19.92 8.26
C ILE A 182 -1.05 -20.40 9.11
N CYS A 183 -1.36 -20.98 10.28
CA CYS A 183 -0.40 -21.62 11.19
C CYS A 183 0.24 -22.90 10.63
#